data_AF-A0A2P8W2L9-F1
#
_entry.id   AF-A0A2P8W2L9-F1
#
_cell.length_a   1.000
_cell.length_b   1.000
_cell.length_c   1.000
_cell.angle_alpha   90.00
_cell.angle_beta   90.00
_cell.angle_gamma   90.00
#
_symmetry.space_group_name_H-M   'P 1'
#
loop_
_entity.id
_entity.type
_entity.pdbx_description
1 polymer ?
#
loop_
_entity_poly.entity_id
_entity_poly.type
_entity_poly.pdbx_seq_one_letter_code
_entity_poly.pdbx_strand_id
1 'polypeptide(L)'
;MPQPRALTPERVDQVVAWRRSGQPEDPNLRRDYERLMEVYCVVKTGGVQVQQQAARDFQRREQARIEGEIAENADAPEVGALHQEILDLKDYIDWRVEFLASITAQEEAAVVAVMAVIEGD
;
A
#
# COMPACT_ATOMS: atom_id res chain seq x y z
N MET A 1 15.49 -8.18 -1.77
CA MET A 1 15.52 -7.02 -2.69
C MET A 1 16.07 -5.83 -1.92
N PRO A 2 16.89 -4.94 -2.51
CA PRO A 2 17.33 -3.73 -1.81
C PRO A 2 16.10 -2.92 -1.40
N GLN A 3 16.04 -2.50 -0.13
CA GLN A 3 14.96 -1.63 0.33
C GLN A 3 14.98 -0.34 -0.51
N PRO A 4 13.83 0.14 -1.01
CA PRO A 4 13.77 1.42 -1.68
C PRO A 4 14.30 2.50 -0.72
N ARG A 5 15.13 3.40 -1.25
CA ARG A 5 15.66 4.52 -0.49
C ARG A 5 14.48 5.35 -0.01
N ALA A 6 14.38 5.61 1.30
CA ALA A 6 13.32 6.44 1.85
C ALA A 6 13.28 7.80 1.14
N LEU A 7 12.09 8.25 0.74
CA LEU A 7 11.90 9.56 0.11
C LEU A 7 12.09 10.66 1.16
N THR A 8 13.19 11.40 1.04
CA THR A 8 13.38 12.65 1.78
C THR A 8 12.66 13.80 1.08
N PRO A 9 12.32 14.90 1.79
CA PRO A 9 11.72 16.08 1.17
C PRO A 9 12.50 16.58 -0.05
N GLU A 10 13.83 16.67 0.04
CA GLU A 10 14.69 17.13 -1.05
C GLU A 10 14.63 16.19 -2.26
N ARG A 11 14.44 14.88 -2.01
CA ARG A 11 14.34 13.90 -3.09
C ARG A 11 12.98 13.97 -3.79
N VAL A 12 11.91 14.19 -3.02
CA VAL A 12 10.57 14.45 -3.58
C VAL A 12 10.60 15.69 -4.48
N ASP A 13 11.21 16.79 -4.03
CA ASP A 13 11.35 18.00 -4.84
C ASP A 13 12.10 17.74 -6.15
N GLN A 14 13.20 16.98 -6.10
CA GLN A 14 13.96 16.60 -7.30
C GLN A 14 13.13 15.76 -8.28
N VAL A 15 12.35 14.81 -7.77
CA VAL A 15 11.49 13.95 -8.58
C VAL A 15 10.36 14.76 -9.24
N VAL A 16 9.71 15.65 -8.49
CA VAL A 16 8.67 16.56 -9.01
C VAL A 16 9.25 17.48 -10.09
N ALA A 17 10.40 18.11 -9.82
CA ALA A 17 11.05 18.98 -10.79
C ALA A 17 11.44 18.23 -12.07
N TRP A 18 11.98 17.02 -11.93
CA TRP A 18 12.31 16.15 -13.07
C TRP A 18 11.08 15.84 -13.92
N ARG A 19 9.96 15.41 -13.31
CA ARG A 19 8.71 15.11 -14.03
C ARG A 19 8.17 16.30 -14.82
N ARG A 20 8.27 17.50 -14.25
CA ARG A 20 7.82 18.74 -14.91
C ARG A 20 8.75 19.21 -16.02
N SER A 21 10.04 18.93 -15.91
CA SER A 21 11.04 19.40 -16.86
C SER A 21 11.03 18.68 -18.21
N GLY A 22 10.35 17.52 -18.32
CA GLY A 22 10.36 16.68 -19.53
C GLY A 22 11.75 16.12 -19.88
N GLN A 23 12.67 16.10 -18.92
CA GLN A 23 14.01 15.55 -19.09
C GLN A 23 13.97 14.04 -19.42
N PRO A 24 15.02 13.51 -20.08
CA PRO A 24 15.12 12.09 -20.41
C PRO A 24 15.01 11.19 -19.15
N GLU A 25 14.64 9.93 -19.36
CA GLU A 25 14.47 8.96 -18.27
C GLU A 25 15.78 8.74 -17.49
N ASP A 26 15.75 9.07 -16.21
CA ASP A 26 16.75 8.65 -15.23
C ASP A 26 16.15 7.48 -14.42
N PRO A 27 16.76 6.28 -14.45
CA PRO A 27 16.22 5.11 -13.76
C PRO A 27 16.07 5.26 -12.25
N ASN A 28 16.90 6.09 -11.59
CA ASN A 28 16.79 6.34 -10.16
C ASN A 28 15.62 7.28 -9.87
N LEU A 29 15.48 8.38 -10.63
CA LEU A 29 14.35 9.30 -10.48
C LEU A 29 13.02 8.62 -10.85
N ARG A 30 13.03 7.68 -11.80
CA ARG A 30 11.87 6.84 -12.11
C ARG A 30 11.44 5.96 -10.93
N ARG A 31 12.37 5.26 -10.28
CA ARG A 31 12.07 4.46 -9.07
C ARG A 31 11.57 5.32 -7.92
N ASP A 32 12.17 6.48 -7.72
CA ASP A 32 11.73 7.40 -6.67
C ASP A 32 10.35 7.99 -6.99
N TYR A 33 10.02 8.21 -8.27
CA TYR A 33 8.68 8.58 -8.70
C TYR A 33 7.66 7.46 -8.48
N GLU A 34 8.00 6.21 -8.79
CA GLU A 34 7.14 5.04 -8.52
C GLU A 34 6.85 4.95 -7.01
N ARG A 35 7.88 5.08 -6.16
CA ARG A 35 7.71 5.14 -4.70
C ARG A 35 6.88 6.36 -4.25
N LEU A 36 7.06 7.52 -4.87
CA LEU A 36 6.29 8.73 -4.57
C LEU A 36 4.80 8.48 -4.84
N MET A 37 4.47 7.85 -5.96
CA MET A 37 3.09 7.52 -6.32
C MET A 37 2.46 6.47 -5.41
N GLU A 38 3.24 5.47 -4.98
CA GLU A 38 2.80 4.49 -3.97
C GLU A 38 2.38 5.18 -2.66
N VAL A 39 3.24 6.07 -2.13
CA VAL A 39 2.96 6.80 -0.90
C VAL A 39 1.83 7.80 -1.09
N TYR A 40 1.78 8.49 -2.24
CA TYR A 40 0.68 9.40 -2.59
C TYR A 40 -0.68 8.71 -2.54
N CYS A 41 -0.81 7.52 -3.12
CA CYS A 41 -2.06 6.75 -3.06
C CYS A 41 -2.48 6.43 -1.61
N VAL A 42 -1.53 6.10 -0.74
CA VAL A 42 -1.79 5.85 0.68
C VAL A 42 -2.23 7.13 1.39
N VAL A 43 -1.51 8.23 1.21
CA VAL A 43 -1.85 9.53 1.83
C VAL A 43 -3.23 10.01 1.36
N LYS A 44 -3.50 9.97 0.04
CA LYS A 44 -4.78 10.38 -0.55
C LYS A 44 -5.97 9.62 0.03
N THR A 45 -5.75 8.38 0.46
CA THR A 45 -6.79 7.48 0.99
C THR A 45 -6.82 7.43 2.52
N GLY A 46 -6.20 8.41 3.20
CA GLY A 46 -6.30 8.60 4.65
C GLY A 46 -5.03 8.32 5.44
N GLY A 47 -3.93 7.98 4.78
CA GLY A 47 -2.63 7.77 5.41
C GLY A 47 -2.38 6.35 5.92
N VAL A 48 -1.17 6.11 6.40
CA VAL A 48 -0.66 4.75 6.71
C VAL A 48 -1.50 4.09 7.82
N GLN A 49 -1.76 4.81 8.91
CA GLN A 49 -2.49 4.25 10.06
C GLN A 49 -3.93 3.85 9.69
N VAL A 50 -4.64 4.71 8.94
CA VAL A 50 -6.01 4.44 8.50
C VAL A 50 -6.05 3.23 7.58
N GLN A 51 -5.10 3.14 6.63
CA GLN A 51 -5.01 2.01 5.71
C GLN A 51 -4.67 0.69 6.42
N GLN A 52 -3.79 0.69 7.43
CA GLN A 52 -3.50 -0.51 8.22
C GLN A 52 -4.72 -0.97 9.01
N GLN A 53 -5.46 -0.05 9.61
CA GLN A 53 -6.69 -0.38 10.33
C GLN A 53 -7.74 -0.96 9.37
N ALA A 54 -7.94 -0.32 8.22
CA ALA A 54 -8.88 -0.77 7.20
C ALA A 54 -8.55 -2.19 6.69
N ALA A 55 -7.27 -2.51 6.47
CA ALA A 55 -6.84 -3.84 6.07
C ALA A 55 -7.15 -4.90 7.14
N ARG A 56 -6.85 -4.63 8.41
CA ARG A 56 -7.17 -5.54 9.53
C ARG A 56 -8.67 -5.72 9.73
N ASP A 57 -9.44 -4.65 9.56
CA ASP A 57 -10.89 -4.72 9.67
C ASP A 57 -11.51 -5.51 8.53
N PHE A 58 -10.98 -5.36 7.31
CA PHE A 58 -11.35 -6.16 6.16
C PHE A 58 -11.06 -7.64 6.40
N GLN A 59 -9.85 -7.99 6.86
CA GLN A 59 -9.49 -9.36 7.20
C GLN A 59 -10.49 -9.98 8.19
N ARG A 60 -10.81 -9.28 9.29
CA ARG A 60 -11.74 -9.80 10.29
C ARG A 60 -13.13 -10.06 9.73
N ARG A 61 -13.66 -9.15 8.91
CA ARG A 61 -14.99 -9.32 8.30
C ARG A 61 -15.01 -10.49 7.34
N GLU A 62 -13.98 -10.60 6.49
CA GLU A 62 -13.94 -11.60 5.44
C GLU A 62 -13.65 -12.99 5.98
N GLN A 63 -12.74 -13.10 6.95
CA GLN A 63 -12.53 -14.34 7.68
C GLN A 63 -13.81 -14.80 8.38
N ALA A 64 -14.53 -13.90 9.07
CA ALA A 64 -15.79 -14.25 9.73
C ALA A 64 -16.88 -14.69 8.74
N ARG A 65 -16.92 -14.11 7.53
CA ARG A 65 -17.80 -14.56 6.45
C ARG A 65 -17.48 -16.00 6.06
N ILE A 66 -16.23 -16.29 5.75
CA ILE A 66 -15.79 -17.62 5.29
C ILE A 66 -15.97 -18.67 6.40
N GLU A 67 -15.66 -18.33 7.65
CA GLU A 67 -15.90 -19.21 8.80
C GLU A 67 -17.39 -19.53 8.98
N GLY A 68 -18.26 -18.55 8.74
CA GLY A 68 -19.72 -18.76 8.71
C GLY A 68 -20.13 -19.75 7.62
N GLU A 69 -19.60 -19.61 6.42
CA GLU A 69 -19.86 -20.53 5.29
C GLU A 69 -19.38 -21.95 5.56
N ILE A 70 -18.21 -22.10 6.20
CA ILE A 70 -17.69 -23.39 6.65
C ILE A 70 -18.64 -24.01 7.68
N ALA A 71 -19.11 -23.23 8.65
CA ALA A 71 -20.00 -23.74 9.70
C ALA A 71 -21.36 -24.21 9.13
N GLU A 72 -21.89 -23.53 8.12
CA GLU A 72 -23.14 -23.92 7.45
C GLU A 72 -22.99 -25.14 6.55
N ASN A 73 -21.78 -25.42 6.04
CA ASN A 73 -21.53 -26.45 5.02
C ASN A 73 -20.43 -27.44 5.45
N ALA A 74 -20.33 -27.77 6.74
CA ALA A 74 -19.16 -28.45 7.33
C ALA A 74 -18.71 -29.76 6.64
N ASP A 75 -19.63 -30.49 6.01
CA ASP A 75 -19.34 -31.76 5.30
C ASP A 75 -19.21 -31.58 3.78
N ALA A 76 -19.33 -30.36 3.26
CA ALA A 76 -19.25 -30.07 1.85
C ALA A 76 -17.80 -30.20 1.35
N PRO A 77 -17.58 -30.75 0.14
CA PRO A 77 -16.23 -30.93 -0.41
C PRO A 77 -15.47 -29.61 -0.59
N GLU A 78 -16.17 -28.47 -0.66
CA GLU A 78 -15.61 -27.14 -0.80
C GLU A 78 -14.98 -26.58 0.48
N VAL A 79 -15.24 -27.17 1.65
CA VAL A 79 -14.70 -26.69 2.94
C VAL A 79 -13.17 -26.63 2.94
N GLY A 80 -12.50 -27.55 2.25
CA GLY A 80 -11.05 -27.51 2.09
C GLY A 80 -10.56 -26.26 1.34
N ALA A 81 -11.30 -25.84 0.31
CA ALA A 81 -10.98 -24.63 -0.45
C ALA A 81 -11.24 -23.35 0.36
N LEU A 82 -12.31 -23.32 1.16
CA LEU A 82 -12.61 -22.19 2.04
C LEU A 82 -11.52 -21.97 3.12
N HIS A 83 -10.96 -23.05 3.67
CA HIS A 83 -9.80 -22.92 4.58
C HIS A 83 -8.57 -22.36 3.88
N GLN A 84 -8.33 -22.75 2.62
CA GLN A 84 -7.24 -22.18 1.82
C GLN A 84 -7.47 -20.69 1.56
N GLU A 85 -8.70 -20.28 1.27
CA GLU A 85 -9.07 -18.87 1.09
C GLU A 85 -8.76 -18.02 2.33
N ILE A 86 -9.00 -18.55 3.54
CA ILE A 86 -8.62 -17.87 4.80
C ILE A 86 -7.10 -17.67 4.90
N LEU A 87 -6.31 -18.68 4.50
CA LEU A 87 -4.84 -18.59 4.53
C LEU A 87 -4.33 -17.56 3.52
N ASP A 88 -4.85 -17.60 2.29
CA ASP A 88 -4.47 -16.66 1.23
C ASP A 88 -4.86 -15.21 1.60
N LEU A 89 -6.04 -15.03 2.22
CA LEU A 89 -6.46 -13.74 2.77
C LEU A 89 -5.48 -13.24 3.83
N LYS A 90 -5.07 -14.10 4.77
CA LYS A 90 -4.12 -13.74 5.81
C LYS A 90 -2.78 -13.32 5.21
N ASP A 91 -2.23 -14.09 4.28
CA ASP A 91 -0.94 -13.80 3.65
C ASP A 91 -0.98 -12.48 2.86
N TYR A 92 -2.08 -12.23 2.14
CA TYR A 92 -2.29 -10.95 1.45
C TYR A 92 -2.32 -9.76 2.43
N ILE A 93 -3.04 -9.89 3.54
CA ILE A 93 -3.18 -8.81 4.53
C ILE A 93 -1.87 -8.57 5.28
N ASP A 94 -1.14 -9.64 5.65
CA ASP A 94 0.17 -9.54 6.28
C ASP A 94 1.14 -8.78 5.36
N TRP A 95 1.21 -9.16 4.07
CA TRP A 95 2.00 -8.43 3.07
C TRP A 95 1.60 -6.96 2.95
N ARG A 96 0.29 -6.66 2.92
CA ARG A 96 -0.20 -5.28 2.80
C ARG A 96 0.18 -4.44 4.03
N VAL A 97 0.07 -5.01 5.23
CA VAL A 97 0.44 -4.33 6.48
C VAL A 97 1.95 -4.10 6.55
N GLU A 98 2.77 -5.08 6.13
CA GLU A 98 4.23 -4.93 6.03
C GLU A 98 4.62 -3.84 5.03
N PHE A 99 3.99 -3.81 3.85
CA PHE A 99 4.19 -2.75 2.86
C PHE A 99 3.86 -1.38 3.48
N LEU A 100 2.73 -1.23 4.15
CA LEU A 100 2.33 0.02 4.80
C LEU A 100 3.32 0.41 5.91
N ALA A 101 3.80 -0.55 6.69
CA ALA A 101 4.80 -0.31 7.74
C ALA A 101 6.18 0.10 7.18
N SER A 102 6.47 -0.20 5.91
CA SER A 102 7.67 0.28 5.23
C SER A 102 7.63 1.77 4.91
N ILE A 103 6.44 2.40 4.93
CA ILE A 103 6.28 3.83 4.69
C ILE A 103 6.56 4.58 6.00
N THR A 104 7.64 5.35 6.01
CA THR A 104 8.02 6.13 7.20
C THR A 104 7.15 7.38 7.37
N ALA A 105 7.04 7.88 8.60
CA ALA A 105 6.37 9.15 8.87
C ALA A 105 7.00 10.33 8.10
N GLN A 106 8.31 10.25 7.82
CA GLN A 106 9.00 11.26 7.00
C GLN A 106 8.54 11.20 5.55
N GLU A 107 8.43 10.01 4.95
CA GLU A 107 7.92 9.85 3.59
C GLU A 107 6.47 10.35 3.49
N GLU A 108 5.62 9.97 4.44
CA GLU A 108 4.22 10.43 4.48
C GLU A 108 4.14 11.96 4.53
N ALA A 109 4.91 12.60 5.42
CA ALA A 109 4.97 14.05 5.52
C ALA A 109 5.54 14.74 4.27
N ALA A 110 6.59 14.18 3.66
CA ALA A 110 7.18 14.70 2.44
C ALA A 110 6.19 14.68 1.28
N VAL A 111 5.40 13.60 1.16
CA VAL A 111 4.37 13.50 0.12
C VAL A 111 3.20 14.45 0.39
N VAL A 112 2.72 14.56 1.63
CA VAL A 112 1.67 15.54 2.01
C VAL A 112 2.05 16.95 1.57
N ALA A 113 3.31 17.35 1.79
CA ALA A 113 3.80 18.69 1.44
C ALA A 113 3.71 19.01 -0.06
N VAL A 114 3.75 18.00 -0.93
CA VAL A 114 3.71 18.15 -2.39
C VAL A 114 2.42 17.66 -3.04
N MET A 115 1.41 17.22 -2.27
CA MET A 115 0.17 16.68 -2.85
C MET A 115 -0.51 17.66 -3.80
N ALA A 116 -0.64 18.94 -3.40
CA ALA A 116 -1.28 19.97 -4.23
C ALA A 116 -0.51 20.22 -5.55
N VAL A 117 0.79 19.96 -5.55
CA VAL A 117 1.66 20.09 -6.71
C VAL A 117 1.45 18.90 -7.66
N ILE A 118 1.29 17.69 -7.12
CA ILE A 118 0.98 16.47 -7.89
C ILE A 118 -0.43 16.54 -8.51
N GLU A 119 -1.40 17.14 -7.81
CA GLU A 119 -2.81 17.20 -8.23
C GLU A 119 -3.15 18.39 -9.14
N GLY A 120 -2.28 19.40 -9.18
CA GLY A 120 -2.44 20.60 -10.00
C GLY A 120 -1.77 20.55 -11.37
N ASP A 121 -1.06 19.46 -11.67
CA ASP A 121 -0.55 19.11 -13.01
C ASP A 121 -1.58 18.21 -13.75
#